data_AF-A0A2W4LYC1-F1
#
_entry.id   AF-A0A2W4LYC1-F1
#
_cell.length_a   1.000
_cell.length_b   1.000
_cell.length_c   1.000
_cell.angle_alpha   90.00
_cell.angle_beta   90.00
_cell.angle_gamma   90.00
#
_symmetry.space_group_name_H-M   'P 1'
#
loop_
_entity.id
_entity.type
_entity.pdbx_description
1 polymer ?
#
loop_
_entity_poly.entity_id
_entity_poly.type
_entity_poly.pdbx_seq_one_letter_code
_entity_poly.pdbx_strand_id
1 'polypeptide(L)'
;MLTRSQRLDLLASCVPLAIVLGLVGGYVVTALIGTVPHPPALIYAVLAAVLALVVYQAVQIIRDLASGVALVEEDLLINAWKASGPSSDFYAKFERLGTLSLKHRAEHLPSPRTRYLVTYSPASKTAWSLVPTGEAIV
;
A
#
# COMPACT_ATOMS: atom_id res chain seq x y z
N MET A 1 -16.90 -1.38 2.90
CA MET A 1 -16.51 -2.21 4.07
C MET A 1 -15.25 -2.97 3.71
N LEU A 2 -14.14 -2.79 4.45
CA LEU A 2 -12.90 -3.54 4.20
C LEU A 2 -13.11 -5.04 4.50
N THR A 3 -12.72 -5.91 3.58
CA THR A 3 -12.76 -7.36 3.72
C THR A 3 -11.70 -7.86 4.72
N ARG A 4 -11.97 -8.97 5.43
CA ARG A 4 -11.08 -9.56 6.45
C ARG A 4 -9.66 -9.83 5.94
N SER A 5 -9.51 -10.15 4.65
CA SER A 5 -8.21 -10.36 3.99
C SER A 5 -7.37 -9.09 3.92
N GLN A 6 -7.99 -7.94 3.59
CA GLN A 6 -7.30 -6.65 3.53
C GLN A 6 -6.84 -6.17 4.93
N ARG A 7 -7.58 -6.52 5.99
CA ARG A 7 -7.16 -6.27 7.38
C ARG A 7 -5.93 -7.10 7.78
N LEU A 8 -5.85 -8.35 7.32
CA LEU A 8 -4.70 -9.22 7.59
C LEU A 8 -3.44 -8.77 6.85
N ASP A 9 -3.59 -8.32 5.60
CA ASP A 9 -2.47 -7.78 4.80
C ASP A 9 -1.91 -6.48 5.40
N LEU A 10 -2.79 -5.65 5.96
CA LEU A 10 -2.40 -4.46 6.73
C LEU A 10 -1.70 -4.81 8.05
N LEU A 11 -2.20 -5.81 8.77
CA LEU A 11 -1.55 -6.32 9.99
C LEU A 11 -0.17 -6.88 9.69
N ALA A 12 -0.03 -7.64 8.59
CA ALA A 12 1.24 -8.18 8.12
C ALA A 12 2.23 -7.07 7.76
N SER A 13 1.74 -5.97 7.15
CA SER A 13 2.56 -4.78 6.84
C SER A 13 3.03 -4.03 8.10
N CYS A 14 2.32 -4.18 9.22
CA CYS A 14 2.71 -3.61 10.53
C CYS A 14 3.75 -4.44 11.29
N VAL A 15 3.92 -5.73 10.98
CA VAL A 15 4.89 -6.61 11.66
C VAL A 15 6.33 -6.09 11.59
N PRO A 16 6.90 -5.77 10.41
CA PRO A 16 8.27 -5.25 10.35
C PRO A 16 8.41 -3.90 11.08
N LEU A 17 7.34 -3.09 11.06
CA LEU A 17 7.28 -1.78 11.69
C LEU A 17 7.30 -1.91 13.23
N ALA A 18 6.56 -2.89 13.78
CA ALA A 18 6.56 -3.23 15.20
C ALA A 18 7.90 -3.82 15.67
N ILE A 19 8.55 -4.65 14.85
CA ILE A 19 9.89 -5.19 15.16
C ILE A 19 10.93 -4.08 15.25
N VAL A 20 10.94 -3.15 14.29
CA VAL A 20 11.86 -2.01 14.28
C VAL A 20 11.62 -1.11 15.50
N LEU A 21 10.36 -0.79 15.81
CA LEU A 21 10.00 -0.05 17.02
C LEU A 21 10.44 -0.75 18.31
N GLY A 22 10.27 -2.08 18.38
CA GLY A 22 10.71 -2.88 19.53
C GLY A 22 12.22 -2.88 19.72
N LEU A 23 12.99 -3.01 18.62
CA LEU A 23 14.46 -2.94 18.66
C LEU A 23 14.96 -1.55 19.05
N VAL A 24 14.40 -0.51 18.43
CA VAL A 24 14.72 0.89 18.72
C VAL A 24 14.38 1.25 20.17
N GLY A 25 13.16 0.94 20.61
CA GLY A 25 12.70 1.20 21.98
C GLY A 25 13.50 0.40 23.01
N GLY A 26 13.75 -0.88 22.74
CA GLY A 26 14.56 -1.74 23.61
C GLY A 26 15.99 -1.23 23.77
N TYR A 27 16.61 -0.77 22.68
CA TYR A 27 17.95 -0.18 22.71
C TYR A 27 17.99 1.15 23.48
N VAL A 28 17.00 2.01 23.29
CA VAL A 28 16.91 3.30 24.00
C VAL A 28 16.74 3.06 25.51
N VAL A 29 15.89 2.10 25.90
CA VAL A 29 15.66 1.75 27.31
C VAL A 29 16.91 1.16 27.96
N THR A 30 17.63 0.25 27.30
CA THR A 30 18.87 -0.32 27.86
C THR A 30 19.99 0.72 27.97
N ALA A 31 20.10 1.64 27.00
CA ALA A 31 21.01 2.77 27.09
C ALA A 31 20.66 3.73 28.25
N LEU A 32 19.37 4.02 28.46
CA LEU A 32 18.88 4.90 29.55
C LEU A 32 19.09 4.28 30.95
N ILE A 33 18.95 2.97 31.09
CA ILE A 33 19.18 2.25 32.36
C ILE A 33 20.69 2.05 32.62
N GLY A 34 21.55 2.47 31.69
CA GLY A 34 23.01 2.43 31.83
C GLY A 34 23.62 1.03 31.69
N THR A 35 22.87 0.07 31.15
CA THR A 35 23.38 -1.29 30.89
C THR A 35 24.27 -1.37 29.65
N VAL A 36 24.22 -0.34 28.79
CA VAL A 36 25.02 -0.23 27.55
C VAL A 36 25.69 1.16 27.53
N PRO A 37 26.97 1.26 27.10
CA PRO A 37 27.65 2.54 26.98
C PRO A 37 26.89 3.50 26.05
N HIS A 38 26.83 4.77 26.44
CA HIS A 38 26.11 5.81 25.70
C HIS A 38 26.70 5.95 24.29
N PRO A 39 25.90 5.71 23.25
CA PRO A 39 26.38 5.80 21.88
C PRO A 39 26.64 7.26 21.46
N PRO A 40 27.50 7.48 20.45
CA PRO A 40 27.72 8.79 19.87
C PRO A 40 26.42 9.41 19.32
N ALA A 41 26.31 10.74 19.36
CA ALA A 41 25.14 11.51 18.93
C ALA A 41 24.61 11.13 17.53
N LEU A 42 25.49 10.66 16.63
CA LEU A 42 25.16 10.21 15.29
C LEU A 42 24.22 8.98 15.29
N ILE A 43 24.36 8.07 16.27
CA ILE A 43 23.47 6.91 16.42
C ILE A 43 22.06 7.37 16.79
N TYR A 44 21.91 8.37 17.66
CA TYR A 44 20.61 8.96 17.96
C TYR A 44 19.99 9.65 16.75
N ALA A 45 20.80 10.30 15.90
CA ALA A 45 20.31 10.90 14.65
C ALA A 45 19.81 9.83 13.65
N VAL A 46 20.52 8.70 13.52
CA VAL A 46 20.07 7.56 12.69
C VAL A 46 18.79 6.95 13.24
N LEU A 47 18.71 6.76 14.57
CA LEU A 47 17.50 6.29 15.25
C LEU A 47 16.30 7.22 15.02
N ALA A 48 16.50 8.53 15.15
CA ALA A 48 15.48 9.53 14.87
C ALA A 48 15.04 9.51 13.41
N ALA A 49 15.97 9.32 12.46
CA ALA A 49 15.65 9.20 11.04
C ALA A 49 14.84 7.93 10.75
N VAL A 50 15.21 6.79 11.32
CA VAL A 50 14.44 5.53 11.20
C VAL A 50 13.05 5.70 11.80
N LEU A 51 12.93 6.32 12.97
CA LEU A 51 11.65 6.58 13.62
C LEU A 51 10.76 7.51 12.78
N ALA A 52 11.33 8.57 12.20
CA ALA A 52 10.62 9.47 11.31
C ALA A 52 10.11 8.75 10.05
N LEU A 53 10.90 7.84 9.50
CA LEU A 53 10.54 7.03 8.33
C LEU A 53 9.39 6.06 8.67
N VAL A 54 9.46 5.43 9.84
CA VAL A 54 8.41 4.57 10.40
C VAL A 54 7.11 5.32 10.63
N VAL A 55 7.18 6.50 11.25
CA VAL A 55 6.01 7.38 11.47
C VAL A 55 5.44 7.85 10.14
N TYR A 56 6.29 8.24 9.18
CA TYR A 56 5.85 8.63 7.84
C TYR A 56 5.08 7.51 7.13
N GLN A 57 5.58 6.27 7.20
CA GLN A 57 4.87 5.11 6.66
C GLN A 57 3.54 4.87 7.38
N ALA A 58 3.52 4.92 8.72
CA ALA A 58 2.31 4.77 9.50
C ALA A 58 1.27 5.86 9.15
N VAL A 59 1.69 7.11 8.97
CA VAL A 59 0.82 8.20 8.54
C VAL A 59 0.32 7.99 7.12
N GLN A 60 1.14 7.50 6.19
CA GLN A 60 0.68 7.17 4.84
C GLN A 60 -0.37 6.06 4.87
N ILE A 61 -0.18 5.02 5.68
CA ILE A 61 -1.13 3.92 5.85
C ILE A 61 -2.42 4.42 6.50
N ILE A 62 -2.34 5.19 7.58
CA ILE A 62 -3.49 5.80 8.25
C ILE A 62 -4.20 6.77 7.30
N ARG A 63 -3.48 7.49 6.45
CA ARG A 63 -4.06 8.40 5.44
C ARG A 63 -4.77 7.61 4.34
N ASP A 64 -4.22 6.49 3.89
CA ASP A 64 -4.89 5.59 2.95
C ASP A 64 -6.13 4.95 3.62
N LEU A 65 -6.05 4.64 4.92
CA LEU A 65 -7.17 4.10 5.73
C LEU A 65 -8.26 5.14 6.05
N ALA A 66 -7.87 6.37 6.35
CA ALA A 66 -8.76 7.50 6.66
C ALA A 66 -9.33 8.12 5.39
N SER A 67 -8.61 8.02 4.26
CA SER A 67 -9.21 8.25 2.94
C SER A 67 -10.31 7.26 2.64
N GLY A 68 -10.34 6.08 3.31
CA GLY A 68 -11.53 5.43 3.92
C GLY A 68 -12.71 5.09 3.02
N VAL A 69 -12.64 5.44 1.76
CA VAL A 69 -13.64 5.26 0.75
C VAL A 69 -12.88 4.59 -0.36
N ALA A 70 -12.82 3.26 -0.27
CA ALA A 70 -12.66 2.45 -1.46
C ALA A 70 -13.85 2.85 -2.35
N LEU A 71 -13.60 3.79 -3.27
CA LEU A 71 -14.62 4.26 -4.17
C LEU A 71 -14.85 3.12 -5.13
N VAL A 72 -16.09 2.63 -5.11
CA VAL A 72 -16.55 1.59 -6.00
C VAL A 72 -17.25 2.32 -7.13
N GLU A 73 -16.57 2.41 -8.26
CA GLU A 73 -17.08 3.07 -9.44
C GLU A 73 -17.02 2.11 -10.63
N GLU A 74 -18.10 2.07 -11.40
CA GLU A 74 -18.13 1.31 -12.64
C GLU A 74 -17.48 2.13 -13.75
N ASP A 75 -16.46 1.57 -14.39
CA ASP A 75 -15.77 2.25 -15.48
C ASP A 75 -15.33 1.27 -16.57
N LEU A 76 -15.20 1.80 -17.78
CA LEU A 76 -14.77 1.03 -18.94
C LEU A 76 -13.25 0.93 -18.97
N LEU A 77 -12.74 -0.31 -18.97
CA LEU A 77 -11.31 -0.55 -19.14
C LEU A 77 -10.93 -0.30 -20.60
N ILE A 78 -10.11 0.70 -20.86
CA ILE A 78 -9.59 0.98 -22.21
C ILE A 78 -8.46 0.00 -22.54
N ASN A 79 -7.51 -0.14 -21.62
CA ASN A 79 -6.32 -0.96 -21.82
C ASN A 79 -5.70 -1.39 -20.49
N ALA A 80 -5.06 -2.55 -20.46
CA ALA A 80 -4.26 -3.01 -19.34
C ALA A 80 -2.90 -3.50 -19.85
N TRP A 81 -1.83 -3.13 -19.14
CA TRP A 81 -0.47 -3.53 -19.49
C TRP A 81 0.35 -3.83 -18.25
N LYS A 82 1.35 -4.69 -18.43
CA LYS A 82 2.38 -4.90 -17.43
C LYS A 82 3.49 -3.86 -17.63
N ALA A 83 3.98 -3.26 -16.55
CA ALA A 83 5.15 -2.41 -16.65
C ALA A 83 6.36 -3.23 -17.13
N SER A 84 7.12 -2.64 -18.05
CA SER A 84 8.35 -3.24 -18.55
C SER A 84 9.48 -2.95 -17.55
N GLY A 85 9.87 -3.95 -16.76
CA GLY A 85 10.91 -3.80 -15.74
C GLY A 85 10.98 -5.00 -14.77
N PRO A 86 11.91 -4.97 -13.80
CA PRO A 86 12.01 -6.00 -12.76
C PRO A 86 10.80 -5.97 -11.80
N SER A 87 10.04 -4.86 -11.77
CA SER A 87 8.81 -4.77 -11.01
C SER A 87 7.67 -5.50 -11.73
N SER A 88 6.95 -6.38 -11.03
CA SER A 88 5.77 -7.07 -11.56
C SER A 88 4.49 -6.24 -11.45
N ASP A 89 4.60 -4.92 -11.63
CA ASP A 89 3.47 -4.01 -11.50
C ASP A 89 2.61 -4.05 -12.76
N PHE A 90 1.30 -4.09 -12.55
CA PHE A 90 0.30 -4.05 -13.60
C PHE A 90 -0.41 -2.71 -13.56
N TYR A 91 -0.70 -2.16 -14.73
CA TYR A 91 -1.39 -0.88 -14.89
C TYR A 91 -2.64 -1.09 -15.74
N ALA A 92 -3.70 -0.36 -15.39
CA ALA A 92 -4.94 -0.34 -16.13
C ALA A 92 -5.36 1.11 -16.39
N LYS A 93 -5.74 1.41 -17.64
CA LYS A 93 -6.31 2.70 -18.03
C LYS A 93 -7.80 2.54 -18.22
N PHE A 94 -8.57 3.31 -17.46
CA PHE A 94 -10.00 3.43 -17.55
C PHE A 94 -10.40 4.76 -18.19
N GLU A 95 -11.64 4.84 -18.67
CA GLU A 95 -12.16 6.00 -19.40
C GLU A 95 -12.31 7.23 -18.50
N ARG A 96 -12.93 7.08 -17.32
CA ARG A 96 -13.20 8.19 -16.39
C ARG A 96 -12.16 8.28 -15.27
N LEU A 97 -11.70 7.13 -14.76
CA LEU A 97 -10.77 7.02 -13.64
C LEU A 97 -9.29 7.24 -14.05
N GLY A 98 -9.00 7.23 -15.34
CA GLY A 98 -7.65 7.39 -15.87
C GLY A 98 -6.77 6.16 -15.60
N THR A 99 -5.47 6.37 -15.36
CA THR A 99 -4.51 5.27 -15.16
C THR A 99 -4.39 4.91 -13.68
N LEU A 100 -4.63 3.65 -13.36
CA LEU A 100 -4.54 3.06 -12.03
C LEU A 100 -3.50 1.93 -11.99
N SER A 101 -2.77 1.81 -10.88
CA SER A 101 -1.90 0.67 -10.58
C SER A 101 -2.71 -0.46 -9.96
N LEU A 102 -2.46 -1.70 -10.39
CA LEU A 102 -3.16 -2.89 -9.92
C LEU A 102 -2.32 -3.59 -8.86
N LYS A 103 -2.83 -3.62 -7.61
CA LYS A 103 -2.08 -4.19 -6.47
C LYS A 103 -2.00 -5.72 -6.52
N HIS A 104 -3.01 -6.37 -7.09
CA HIS A 104 -3.03 -7.83 -7.18
C HIS A 104 -2.44 -8.27 -8.51
N ARG A 105 -1.47 -9.20 -8.46
CA ARG A 105 -1.00 -9.98 -9.61
C ARG A 105 -2.21 -10.68 -10.23
N ALA A 106 -2.85 -10.02 -11.19
CA ALA A 106 -3.94 -10.62 -11.92
C ALA A 106 -3.32 -11.75 -12.74
N GLU A 107 -3.65 -12.99 -12.40
CA GLU A 107 -3.20 -14.18 -13.14
C GLU A 107 -3.54 -14.05 -14.64
N HIS A 108 -4.59 -13.28 -14.94
CA HIS A 108 -5.00 -12.88 -16.26
C HIS A 108 -5.17 -11.36 -16.31
N LEU A 109 -4.59 -10.71 -17.32
CA LEU A 109 -4.85 -9.30 -17.58
C LEU A 109 -6.36 -9.11 -17.84
N PRO A 110 -6.99 -8.08 -17.24
CA PRO A 110 -8.40 -7.82 -17.47
C PRO A 110 -8.64 -7.47 -18.94
N SER A 111 -9.72 -7.98 -19.51
CA SER A 111 -10.05 -7.85 -20.92
C SER A 111 -10.34 -6.38 -21.26
N PRO A 112 -9.65 -5.80 -22.25
CA PRO A 112 -9.94 -4.44 -22.69
C PRO A 112 -11.37 -4.34 -23.23
N ARG A 113 -11.97 -3.15 -23.12
CA ARG A 113 -13.35 -2.79 -23.49
C ARG A 113 -14.47 -3.45 -22.66
N THR A 114 -14.13 -4.06 -21.54
CA THR A 114 -15.13 -4.56 -20.60
C THR A 114 -15.39 -3.54 -19.50
N ARG A 115 -16.65 -3.43 -19.04
CA ARG A 115 -16.98 -2.67 -17.83
C ARG A 115 -16.59 -3.43 -16.58
N TYR A 116 -15.85 -2.75 -15.72
CA TYR A 116 -15.45 -3.28 -14.43
C TYR A 116 -15.99 -2.40 -13.32
N LEU A 117 -16.49 -3.05 -12.27
CA LEU A 117 -16.66 -2.41 -10.98
C LEU A 117 -15.27 -2.31 -10.33
N VAL A 118 -14.72 -1.10 -10.32
CA VAL A 118 -13.36 -0.82 -9.84
C VAL A 118 -13.44 -0.33 -8.40
N THR A 119 -12.81 -1.06 -7.49
CA THR A 119 -12.57 -0.58 -6.12
C THR A 119 -11.18 0.04 -6.08
N TYR A 120 -11.08 1.36 -5.93
CA TYR A 120 -9.80 2.07 -5.95
C TYR A 120 -9.63 3.05 -4.78
N SER A 121 -8.36 3.34 -4.44
CA SER A 121 -8.01 4.46 -3.56
C SER A 121 -7.73 5.72 -4.41
N PRO A 122 -8.48 6.82 -4.23
CA PRO A 122 -8.27 8.05 -4.99
C PRO A 122 -6.93 8.73 -4.67
N ALA A 123 -6.38 8.51 -3.46
CA ALA A 123 -5.13 9.11 -3.04
C ALA A 123 -3.89 8.42 -3.65
N SER A 124 -3.92 7.09 -3.72
CA SER A 124 -2.80 6.27 -4.22
C SER A 124 -2.96 5.81 -5.67
N LYS A 125 -4.09 6.14 -6.32
CA LYS A 125 -4.44 5.67 -7.68
C LYS A 125 -4.22 4.17 -7.86
N THR A 126 -4.51 3.42 -6.81
CA THR A 126 -4.30 1.97 -6.77
C THR A 126 -5.66 1.29 -6.77
N ALA A 127 -5.90 0.45 -7.77
CA ALA A 127 -7.04 -0.43 -7.85
C ALA A 127 -6.78 -1.69 -7.02
N TRP A 128 -7.69 -1.96 -6.08
CA TRP A 128 -7.61 -3.09 -5.15
C TRP A 128 -8.41 -4.29 -5.65
N SER A 129 -9.52 -4.07 -6.35
CA SER A 129 -10.29 -5.14 -6.97
C SER A 129 -10.93 -4.67 -8.26
N LEU A 130 -11.00 -5.58 -9.22
CA LEU A 130 -11.76 -5.44 -10.45
C LEU A 130 -12.77 -6.57 -10.48
N VAL A 131 -14.06 -6.25 -10.44
CA VAL A 131 -15.12 -7.24 -10.65
C VAL A 131 -15.72 -6.98 -12.03
N PRO A 132 -15.66 -7.94 -12.98
CA PRO A 132 -16.30 -7.75 -14.27
C PRO A 132 -17.82 -7.68 -14.06
N THR A 133 -18.45 -6.62 -14.55
CA THR A 133 -19.91 -6.45 -14.44
C THR A 133 -20.67 -7.24 -15.52
N GLY A 134 -19.95 -7.97 -16.37
CA GLY A 134 -20.54 -8.89 -17.36
C GLY A 134 -20.97 -8.26 -18.68
N GLU A 135 -20.97 -6.93 -18.80
CA GLU A 135 -21.15 -6.25 -20.09
C GLU A 135 -19.80 -6.12 -20.81
N ALA A 136 -19.43 -7.15 -21.57
CA ALA A 136 -18.45 -6.98 -22.64
C ALA A 136 -19.15 -6.21 -23.77
N ILE A 137 -18.74 -4.95 -23.99
CA ILE A 137 -19.24 -4.17 -25.12
C ILE A 137 -18.50 -4.69 -26.35
N VAL A 138 -19.20 -5.50 -27.15
CA VAL A 138 -18.73 -6.01 -28.45
C VAL A 138 -18.61 -4.88 -29.45
#